data_AF-Q45NA6-F1
#
_entry.id   AF-Q45NA6-F1
#
_cell.length_a   1.000
_cell.length_b   1.000
_cell.length_c   1.000
_cell.angle_alpha   90.00
_cell.angle_beta   90.00
_cell.angle_gamma   90.00
#
_symmetry.space_group_name_H-M   'P 1'
#
loop_
_entity.id
_entity.type
_entity.pdbx_description
1 polymer ?
#
loop_
_entity_poly.entity_id
_entity_poly.type
_entity_poly.pdbx_seq_one_letter_code
_entity_poly.pdbx_strand_id
1 'polypeptide(L)'
;MTLFWRICFVFFGMMAYSEAFLPKNIKESIDHLNNHYNPNPGKLYDGHSLFLDKLTKQKFEESEQKLLMTIILDAYNKIFTKMENETQDETLKNHLHEVKDQMNKLKEHYFSGKHADIKKYVTELLDLKENDPRIQSKAIFELKAVYNKATNLGRMSAENPRRRRQAKSSKKQHS
;
A
#
# COMPACT_ATOMS: atom_id res chain seq x y z
N MET A 1 -47.59 -12.55 4.41
CA MET A 1 -46.48 -12.87 5.36
C MET A 1 -45.24 -13.40 4.62
N THR A 2 -44.68 -12.68 3.63
CA THR A 2 -43.38 -13.03 3.02
C THR A 2 -42.61 -11.83 2.44
N LEU A 3 -43.14 -10.60 2.55
CA LEU A 3 -42.50 -9.38 2.04
C LEU A 3 -41.64 -8.64 3.07
N PHE A 4 -41.57 -9.12 4.31
CA PHE A 4 -40.73 -8.52 5.35
C PHE A 4 -39.29 -9.07 5.39
N TRP A 5 -39.02 -10.19 4.71
CA TRP A 5 -37.72 -10.88 4.78
C TRP A 5 -36.73 -10.49 3.66
N ARG A 6 -37.17 -9.72 2.67
CA ARG A 6 -36.31 -9.28 1.54
C ARG A 6 -35.68 -7.90 1.69
N ILE A 7 -36.05 -7.15 2.74
CA ILE A 7 -35.52 -5.79 2.96
C ILE A 7 -34.31 -5.80 3.94
N CYS A 8 -34.07 -6.90 4.67
CA CYS A 8 -32.96 -7.00 5.61
C CYS A 8 -31.59 -7.27 4.96
N PHE A 9 -31.52 -7.70 3.69
CA PHE A 9 -30.24 -8.04 3.05
C PHE A 9 -29.56 -6.88 2.31
N VAL A 10 -30.21 -5.71 2.20
CA VAL A 10 -29.65 -4.55 1.48
C VAL A 10 -28.98 -3.53 2.43
N PHE A 11 -29.18 -3.64 3.74
CA PHE A 11 -28.58 -2.73 4.72
C PHE A 11 -27.28 -3.22 5.39
N PHE A 12 -26.86 -4.46 5.17
CA PHE A 12 -25.63 -4.98 5.79
C PHE A 12 -24.36 -4.81 4.94
N GLY A 13 -24.48 -4.25 3.72
CA GLY A 13 -23.35 -4.07 2.79
C GLY A 13 -22.58 -2.75 2.94
N MET A 14 -23.02 -1.84 3.80
CA MET A 14 -22.47 -0.47 3.94
C MET A 14 -21.77 -0.22 5.29
N MET A 15 -21.44 -1.28 6.05
CA MET A 15 -20.65 -1.19 7.30
C MET A 15 -19.30 -1.90 7.15
N ALA A 16 -18.53 -1.53 6.13
CA ALA A 16 -17.10 -1.83 6.07
C ALA A 16 -16.32 -0.67 5.42
N TYR A 17 -16.74 0.56 5.68
CA TYR A 17 -15.76 1.63 5.85
C TYR A 17 -15.43 1.64 7.33
N SER A 18 -14.53 0.76 7.74
CA SER A 18 -13.80 0.96 8.98
C SER A 18 -13.08 2.30 8.82
N GLU A 19 -13.67 3.36 9.38
CA GLU A 19 -12.92 4.55 9.74
C GLU A 19 -11.77 4.02 10.59
N ALA A 20 -10.57 3.94 10.00
CA ALA A 20 -9.42 3.41 10.71
C ALA A 20 -9.29 4.21 11.99
N PHE A 21 -9.32 3.53 13.14
CA PHE A 21 -9.32 4.19 14.43
C PHE A 21 -8.05 5.04 14.55
N LEU A 22 -8.18 6.34 14.31
CA LEU A 22 -7.11 7.31 14.49
C LEU A 22 -7.12 7.69 15.97
N PRO A 23 -6.07 7.36 16.74
CA PRO A 23 -6.03 7.73 18.15
C PRO A 23 -6.18 9.24 18.32
N LYS A 24 -6.91 9.67 19.35
CA LYS A 24 -7.28 11.08 19.55
C LYS A 24 -6.06 12.02 19.57
N ASN A 25 -5.00 11.63 20.26
CA ASN A 25 -3.75 12.38 20.33
C ASN A 25 -3.10 12.56 18.95
N ILE A 26 -3.14 11.54 18.11
CA ILE A 26 -2.58 11.59 16.75
C ILE A 26 -3.42 12.50 15.85
N LYS A 27 -4.74 12.47 16.01
CA LYS A 27 -5.64 13.40 15.32
C LYS A 27 -5.30 14.86 15.68
N GLU A 28 -5.17 15.16 16.97
CA GLU A 28 -4.80 16.50 17.45
C GLU A 28 -3.44 16.95 16.89
N SER A 29 -2.44 16.06 16.87
CA SER A 29 -1.13 16.34 16.29
C SER A 29 -1.20 16.60 14.77
N ILE A 30 -2.00 15.84 14.03
CA ILE A 30 -2.25 16.10 12.60
C ILE A 30 -2.95 17.45 12.39
N ASP A 31 -3.95 17.78 13.19
CA ASP A 31 -4.67 19.04 13.09
C ASP A 31 -3.74 20.23 13.37
N HIS A 32 -2.85 20.14 14.37
CA HIS A 32 -1.86 21.16 14.66
C HIS A 32 -0.87 21.35 13.50
N LEU A 33 -0.34 20.26 12.95
CA LEU A 33 0.55 20.30 11.80
C LEU A 33 -0.14 20.89 10.57
N ASN A 34 -1.39 20.50 10.31
CA ASN A 34 -2.16 21.01 9.18
C ASN A 34 -2.39 22.52 9.29
N ASN A 35 -2.75 23.02 10.48
CA ASN A 35 -2.94 24.46 10.70
C ASN A 35 -1.64 25.27 10.49
N HIS A 36 -0.49 24.70 10.87
CA HIS A 36 0.81 25.35 10.70
C HIS A 36 1.27 25.38 9.23
N TYR A 37 1.29 24.22 8.57
CA TYR A 37 1.85 24.09 7.22
C TYR A 37 0.88 24.50 6.11
N ASN A 38 -0.43 24.52 6.39
CA ASN A 38 -1.47 24.82 5.40
C ASN A 38 -2.35 26.02 5.83
N PRO A 39 -1.79 27.22 6.02
CA PRO A 39 -2.53 28.40 6.46
C PRO A 39 -3.57 28.88 5.43
N ASN A 40 -3.46 28.44 4.18
CA ASN A 40 -4.44 28.71 3.13
C ASN A 40 -4.78 27.42 2.34
N PRO A 41 -5.73 26.61 2.84
CA PRO A 41 -6.04 25.31 2.25
C PRO A 41 -6.58 25.40 0.82
N GLY A 42 -7.17 26.54 0.43
CA GLY A 42 -7.67 26.77 -0.92
C GLY A 42 -6.58 26.75 -2.00
N LYS A 43 -5.30 26.96 -1.63
CA LYS A 43 -4.17 26.88 -2.55
C LYS A 43 -3.55 25.48 -2.67
N LEU A 44 -3.94 24.54 -1.81
CA LEU A 44 -3.40 23.17 -1.85
C LEU A 44 -4.00 22.33 -2.97
N TYR A 45 -5.22 22.65 -3.40
CA TYR A 45 -5.96 21.81 -4.33
C TYR A 45 -5.71 22.23 -5.78
N ASP A 46 -4.78 21.55 -6.45
CA ASP A 46 -4.51 21.68 -7.88
C ASP A 46 -5.26 20.62 -8.73
N GLY A 47 -6.14 19.83 -8.09
CA GLY A 47 -6.86 18.73 -8.71
C GLY A 47 -6.14 17.37 -8.64
N HIS A 48 -4.95 17.30 -8.04
CA HIS A 48 -4.16 16.08 -7.93
C HIS A 48 -3.75 15.79 -6.49
N SER A 49 -3.94 14.55 -6.04
CA SER A 49 -3.45 14.14 -4.72
C SER A 49 -2.07 13.49 -4.82
N LEU A 50 -1.23 13.71 -3.80
CA LEU A 50 0.12 13.13 -3.76
C LEU A 50 0.10 11.58 -3.80
N PHE A 51 -0.84 10.97 -3.07
CA PHE A 51 -0.90 9.51 -2.93
C PHE A 51 -2.30 8.90 -3.13
N LEU A 52 -3.38 9.62 -2.82
CA LEU A 52 -4.73 9.04 -2.76
C LEU A 52 -5.22 8.54 -4.12
N ASP A 53 -4.86 9.24 -5.20
CA ASP A 53 -5.22 8.88 -6.58
C ASP A 53 -4.57 7.55 -7.01
N LYS A 54 -3.46 7.18 -6.36
CA LYS A 54 -2.76 5.90 -6.59
C LYS A 54 -3.40 4.75 -5.80
N LEU A 55 -4.15 5.07 -4.73
CA LEU A 55 -4.78 4.10 -3.82
C LEU A 55 -6.22 3.72 -4.24
N THR A 56 -6.71 4.22 -5.37
CA THR A 56 -8.06 3.88 -5.86
C THR A 56 -8.20 2.37 -6.05
N LYS A 57 -9.09 1.75 -5.27
CA LYS A 57 -9.20 0.30 -4.99
C LYS A 57 -9.38 -0.64 -6.20
N GLN A 58 -9.68 -0.12 -7.39
CA GLN A 58 -9.97 -0.94 -8.57
C GLN A 58 -8.75 -1.37 -9.38
N LYS A 59 -7.54 -0.88 -9.06
CA LYS A 59 -6.35 -1.09 -9.91
C LYS A 59 -5.43 -2.24 -9.49
N PHE A 60 -5.45 -2.68 -8.23
CA PHE A 60 -4.41 -3.55 -7.66
C PHE A 60 -4.98 -4.65 -6.77
N GLU A 61 -4.32 -5.81 -6.74
CA GLU A 61 -4.59 -6.89 -5.77
C GLU A 61 -4.16 -6.49 -4.34
N GLU A 62 -4.65 -7.18 -3.32
CA GLU A 62 -4.37 -6.85 -1.91
C GLU A 62 -2.86 -6.82 -1.57
N SER A 63 -2.09 -7.75 -2.13
CA SER A 63 -0.64 -7.83 -1.94
C SER A 63 0.10 -6.62 -2.53
N GLU A 64 -0.35 -6.15 -3.70
CA GLU A 64 0.16 -4.98 -4.38
C GLU A 64 -0.23 -3.70 -3.63
N GLN A 65 -1.47 -3.62 -3.13
CA GLN A 65 -1.94 -2.52 -2.28
C GLN A 65 -1.11 -2.43 -0.99
N LYS A 66 -0.79 -3.57 -0.36
CA LYS A 66 0.07 -3.60 0.83
C LYS A 66 1.50 -3.14 0.54
N LEU A 67 2.07 -3.54 -0.60
CA LEU A 67 3.37 -3.06 -1.03
C LEU A 67 3.36 -1.55 -1.29
N LEU A 68 2.36 -1.05 -2.02
CA LEU A 68 2.20 0.37 -2.30
C LEU A 68 2.05 1.18 -1.01
N MET A 69 1.25 0.70 -0.05
CA MET A 69 1.10 1.34 1.24
C MET A 69 2.42 1.36 2.02
N THR A 70 3.20 0.28 1.99
CA THR A 70 4.55 0.23 2.60
C THR A 70 5.46 1.32 2.02
N ILE A 71 5.43 1.50 0.70
CA ILE A 71 6.23 2.54 0.01
C ILE A 71 5.74 3.94 0.41
N ILE A 72 4.42 4.17 0.49
CA ILE A 72 3.82 5.46 0.87
C ILE A 72 4.15 5.82 2.33
N LEU A 73 4.00 4.89 3.27
CA LEU A 73 4.33 5.14 4.69
C LEU A 73 5.81 5.52 4.85
N ASP A 74 6.70 4.90 4.08
CA ASP A 74 8.11 5.29 4.08
C ASP A 74 8.37 6.65 3.44
N ALA A 75 7.61 7.02 2.41
CA ALA A 75 7.70 8.36 1.82
C ALA A 75 7.29 9.43 2.84
N TYR A 76 6.19 9.22 3.56
CA TYR A 76 5.78 10.09 4.68
C TYR A 76 6.86 10.19 5.75
N ASN A 77 7.44 9.07 6.19
CA ASN A 77 8.54 9.09 7.16
C ASN A 77 9.72 9.95 6.71
N LYS A 78 10.11 9.87 5.42
CA LYS A 78 11.16 10.72 4.85
C LYS A 78 10.78 12.19 4.84
N ILE A 79 9.55 12.52 4.41
CA ILE A 79 9.02 13.89 4.40
C ILE A 79 9.02 14.47 5.81
N PHE A 80 8.44 13.76 6.78
CA PHE A 80 8.35 14.23 8.16
C PHE A 80 9.71 14.32 8.85
N THR A 81 10.64 13.40 8.56
CA THR A 81 12.03 13.53 9.05
C THR A 81 12.70 14.80 8.51
N LYS A 82 12.46 15.13 7.24
CA LYS A 82 12.99 16.37 6.66
C LYS A 82 12.37 17.61 7.31
N MET A 83 11.05 17.64 7.48
CA MET A 83 10.34 18.73 8.16
C MET A 83 10.81 18.91 9.61
N GLU A 84 11.03 17.81 10.34
CA GLU A 84 11.51 17.79 11.72
C GLU A 84 12.94 18.36 11.83
N ASN A 85 13.80 18.05 10.87
CA ASN A 85 15.17 18.57 10.81
C ASN A 85 15.23 20.06 10.42
N GLU A 86 14.25 20.55 9.67
CA GLU A 86 14.21 21.93 9.16
C GLU A 86 13.54 22.91 10.14
N THR A 87 12.64 22.42 11.01
CA THR A 87 11.97 23.28 11.98
C THR A 87 12.82 23.53 13.23
N GLN A 88 12.74 24.74 13.78
CA GLN A 88 13.32 25.09 15.08
C GLN A 88 12.29 25.03 16.22
N ASP A 89 11.02 24.89 15.88
CA ASP A 89 9.92 24.82 16.85
C ASP A 89 9.81 23.41 17.44
N GLU A 90 10.14 23.28 18.72
CA GLU A 90 10.09 22.02 19.47
C GLU A 90 8.68 21.43 19.56
N THR A 91 7.63 22.27 19.60
CA THR A 91 6.24 21.79 19.58
C THR A 91 5.92 21.12 18.25
N LEU A 92 6.35 21.72 17.13
CA LEU A 92 6.18 21.10 15.80
C LEU A 92 6.98 19.82 15.65
N LYS A 93 8.21 19.77 16.18
CA LYS A 93 9.02 18.54 16.20
C LYS A 93 8.30 17.43 16.95
N ASN A 94 7.75 17.72 18.13
CA ASN A 94 7.01 16.73 18.92
C ASN A 94 5.80 16.19 18.17
N HIS A 95 4.98 17.05 17.55
CA HIS A 95 3.83 16.59 16.76
C HIS A 95 4.26 15.77 15.53
N LEU A 96 5.33 16.16 14.83
CA LEU A 96 5.89 15.36 13.73
C LEU A 96 6.36 13.99 14.22
N HIS A 97 7.08 13.96 15.35
CA HIS A 97 7.59 12.74 15.96
C HIS A 97 6.45 11.78 16.35
N GLU A 98 5.40 12.28 17.02
CA GLU A 98 4.25 11.47 17.41
C GLU A 98 3.53 10.83 16.23
N VAL A 99 3.31 11.60 15.15
CA VAL A 99 2.66 11.09 13.94
C VAL A 99 3.54 10.03 13.28
N LYS A 100 4.86 10.26 13.16
CA LYS A 100 5.81 9.28 12.62
C LYS A 100 5.82 7.98 13.41
N ASP A 101 5.88 8.06 14.75
CA ASP A 101 5.88 6.89 15.62
C ASP A 101 4.61 6.05 15.43
N GLN A 102 3.44 6.70 15.35
CA GLN A 102 2.20 5.99 15.07
C GLN A 102 2.18 5.34 13.69
N MET A 103 2.71 6.01 12.67
CA MET A 103 2.83 5.44 11.32
C MET A 103 3.76 4.23 11.27
N ASN A 104 4.85 4.25 12.05
CA ASN A 104 5.77 3.12 12.18
C ASN A 104 5.09 1.92 12.84
N LYS A 105 4.33 2.14 13.92
CA LYS A 105 3.52 1.09 14.55
C LYS A 105 2.51 0.49 13.57
N LEU A 106 1.84 1.33 12.77
CA LEU A 106 0.92 0.88 11.73
C LEU A 106 1.64 0.01 10.68
N LYS A 107 2.83 0.46 10.24
CA LYS A 107 3.68 -0.25 9.30
C LYS A 107 4.05 -1.63 9.83
N GLU A 108 4.60 -1.69 11.03
CA GLU A 108 5.06 -2.93 11.67
C GLU A 108 3.93 -3.93 11.88
N HIS A 109 2.75 -3.45 12.30
CA HIS A 109 1.62 -4.31 12.61
C HIS A 109 0.94 -4.90 11.37
N TYR A 110 0.71 -4.08 10.32
CA TYR A 110 -0.10 -4.50 9.16
C TYR A 110 0.72 -4.87 7.92
N PHE A 111 1.96 -4.38 7.81
CA PHE A 111 2.78 -4.49 6.61
C PHE A 111 4.10 -5.21 6.94
N SER A 112 4.00 -6.53 7.04
CA SER A 112 5.10 -7.44 7.42
C SER A 112 6.42 -7.19 6.67
N GLY A 113 7.55 -7.64 7.24
CA GLY A 113 8.89 -7.51 6.67
C GLY A 113 9.04 -7.96 5.22
N LYS A 114 8.20 -8.90 4.73
CA LYS A 114 8.21 -9.34 3.32
C LYS A 114 7.98 -8.18 2.34
N HIS A 115 7.11 -7.22 2.67
CA HIS A 115 6.90 -6.05 1.80
C HIS A 115 8.08 -5.08 1.85
N ALA A 116 8.76 -4.99 3.00
CA ALA A 116 10.00 -4.23 3.13
C ALA A 116 11.14 -4.83 2.29
N ASP A 117 11.27 -6.16 2.27
CA ASP A 117 12.24 -6.86 1.41
C ASP A 117 11.97 -6.60 -0.08
N ILE A 118 10.71 -6.68 -0.51
CA ILE A 118 10.32 -6.39 -1.90
C ILE A 118 10.68 -4.94 -2.27
N LYS A 119 10.38 -3.97 -1.40
CA LYS A 119 10.75 -2.57 -1.64
C LYS A 119 12.26 -2.41 -1.80
N LYS A 120 13.05 -3.08 -0.95
CA LYS A 120 14.52 -3.08 -1.06
C LYS A 120 14.96 -3.58 -2.43
N TYR A 121 14.46 -4.74 -2.87
CA TYR A 121 14.79 -5.28 -4.19
C TYR A 121 14.38 -4.34 -5.32
N VAL A 122 13.19 -3.72 -5.26
CA VAL A 122 12.76 -2.74 -6.27
C VAL A 122 13.73 -1.55 -6.32
N THR A 123 14.19 -1.06 -5.18
CA THR A 123 15.13 0.08 -5.13
C THR A 123 16.47 -0.31 -5.74
N GLU A 124 17.02 -1.48 -5.37
CA GLU A 124 18.25 -2.01 -5.95
C GLU A 124 18.17 -2.19 -7.46
N LEU A 125 17.00 -2.62 -7.97
CA LEU A 125 16.76 -2.77 -9.41
C LEU A 125 16.66 -1.41 -10.13
N LEU A 126 16.05 -0.40 -9.51
CA LEU A 126 15.96 0.95 -10.08
C LEU A 126 17.32 1.67 -10.09
N ASP A 127 18.21 1.32 -9.16
CA ASP A 127 19.57 1.87 -9.07
C ASP A 127 20.60 1.10 -9.92
N LEU A 128 20.16 0.14 -10.74
CA LEU A 128 21.05 -0.62 -11.62
C LEU A 128 21.73 0.31 -12.63
N LYS A 129 23.05 0.13 -12.77
CA LYS A 129 23.84 0.82 -13.79
C LYS A 129 23.72 0.06 -15.11
N GLU A 130 22.67 0.29 -15.90
CA GLU A 130 22.43 -0.53 -17.10
C GLU A 130 23.51 -0.36 -18.17
N ASN A 131 24.26 0.75 -18.12
CA ASN A 131 25.41 1.02 -19.00
C ASN A 131 26.70 0.31 -18.57
N ASP A 132 26.74 -0.34 -17.40
CA ASP A 132 27.92 -1.10 -16.93
C ASP A 132 28.03 -2.43 -17.70
N PRO A 133 29.11 -2.67 -18.48
CA PRO A 133 29.27 -3.90 -19.24
C PRO A 133 29.23 -5.18 -18.38
N ARG A 134 29.65 -5.11 -17.10
CA ARG A 134 29.56 -6.24 -16.16
C ARG A 134 28.12 -6.56 -15.79
N ILE A 135 27.29 -5.54 -15.59
CA ILE A 135 25.86 -5.71 -15.31
C ILE A 135 25.16 -6.31 -16.53
N GLN A 136 25.44 -5.80 -17.73
CA GLN A 136 24.90 -6.34 -18.98
C GLN A 136 25.26 -7.82 -19.17
N SER A 137 26.53 -8.17 -18.94
CA SER A 137 26.99 -9.57 -19.04
C SER A 137 26.29 -10.49 -18.05
N LYS A 138 26.09 -10.05 -16.79
CA LYS A 138 25.33 -10.81 -15.78
C LYS A 138 23.86 -10.97 -16.18
N ALA A 139 23.23 -9.91 -16.68
CA ALA A 139 21.84 -9.94 -17.13
C ALA A 139 21.65 -10.98 -18.25
N ILE A 140 22.56 -11.02 -19.23
CA ILE A 140 22.52 -12.02 -20.30
C ILE A 140 22.72 -13.44 -19.75
N PHE A 141 23.67 -13.63 -18.83
CA PHE A 141 23.95 -14.92 -18.20
C PHE A 141 22.72 -15.52 -17.50
N GLU A 142 21.93 -14.69 -16.82
CA GLU A 142 20.77 -15.14 -16.03
C GLU A 142 19.45 -15.18 -16.82
N LEU A 143 19.41 -14.56 -18.00
CA LEU A 143 18.20 -14.30 -18.77
C LEU A 143 17.34 -15.56 -19.01
N LYS A 144 17.97 -16.69 -19.38
CA LYS A 144 17.25 -17.95 -19.63
C LYS A 144 16.50 -18.42 -18.38
N ALA A 145 17.12 -18.31 -17.20
CA ALA A 145 16.50 -18.71 -15.94
C ALA A 145 15.34 -17.77 -15.57
N VAL A 146 15.54 -16.45 -15.74
CA VAL A 146 14.51 -15.44 -15.50
C VAL A 146 13.29 -15.67 -16.41
N TYR A 147 13.51 -15.88 -17.71
CA TYR A 147 12.46 -16.14 -18.70
C TYR A 147 11.61 -17.36 -18.32
N ASN A 148 12.25 -18.47 -17.94
CA ASN A 148 11.56 -19.68 -17.52
C ASN A 148 10.74 -19.46 -16.24
N LYS A 149 11.30 -18.75 -15.25
CA LYS A 149 10.58 -18.40 -14.01
C LYS A 149 9.34 -17.55 -14.30
N ALA A 150 9.47 -16.52 -15.14
CA ALA A 150 8.36 -15.64 -15.53
C ALA A 150 7.24 -16.41 -16.25
N THR A 151 7.59 -17.26 -17.20
CA THR A 151 6.63 -18.09 -17.95
C THR A 151 5.85 -19.01 -17.01
N ASN A 152 6.54 -19.69 -16.08
CA ASN A 152 5.90 -20.58 -15.12
C ASN A 152 4.95 -19.83 -14.18
N LEU A 153 5.36 -18.65 -13.70
CA LEU A 153 4.52 -17.80 -12.85
C LEU A 153 3.23 -17.37 -13.56
N GLY A 154 3.33 -16.93 -14.82
CA GLY A 154 2.17 -16.54 -15.63
C GLY A 154 1.19 -17.71 -15.85
N ARG A 155 1.71 -18.91 -16.11
CA ARG A 155 0.88 -20.13 -16.26
C ARG A 155 0.14 -20.49 -14.97
N MET A 156 0.80 -20.38 -13.81
CA MET A 156 0.17 -20.67 -12.50
C MET A 156 -0.99 -19.70 -12.21
N SER A 157 -0.82 -18.42 -12.55
CA SER A 157 -1.89 -17.41 -12.42
C SER A 157 -3.12 -17.76 -13.28
N ALA A 158 -2.92 -18.23 -14.52
CA ALA A 158 -4.01 -18.61 -15.43
C ALA A 158 -4.73 -19.92 -15.05
N GLU A 159 -4.04 -20.86 -14.40
CA GLU A 159 -4.60 -22.19 -14.07
C GLU A 159 -5.37 -22.19 -12.73
N ASN A 160 -5.02 -21.31 -11.80
CA ASN A 160 -5.66 -21.20 -10.49
C ASN A 160 -7.19 -20.94 -10.55
N PRO A 161 -7.72 -20.08 -11.43
CA PRO A 161 -9.16 -19.92 -11.61
C PRO A 161 -9.85 -21.18 -12.17
N ARG A 162 -9.19 -21.93 -13.07
CA ARG A 162 -9.76 -23.12 -13.73
C ARG A 162 -9.88 -24.30 -12.77
N ARG A 163 -8.83 -24.60 -12.01
CA ARG A 163 -8.86 -25.66 -10.98
C ARG A 163 -9.88 -25.38 -9.88
N ARG A 164 -10.04 -24.12 -9.46
CA ARG A 164 -11.05 -23.73 -8.46
C ARG A 164 -12.49 -23.93 -8.93
N ARG A 165 -12.75 -23.90 -10.25
CA ARG A 165 -14.07 -24.19 -10.84
C ARG A 165 -14.34 -25.70 -10.93
N GLN A 166 -13.34 -26.48 -11.33
CA GLN A 166 -13.46 -27.94 -11.45
C GLN A 166 -13.62 -28.64 -10.08
N ALA A 167 -12.91 -28.16 -9.04
CA ALA A 167 -13.09 -28.67 -7.67
C ALA A 167 -14.49 -28.37 -7.07
N LYS A 168 -15.19 -27.36 -7.60
CA LYS A 168 -16.57 -27.05 -7.20
C LYS A 168 -17.60 -27.87 -7.99
N SER A 169 -17.34 -28.21 -9.25
CA SER A 169 -18.24 -29.07 -10.04
C SER A 169 -18.17 -30.53 -9.60
N SER A 170 -16.98 -31.04 -9.26
CA SER A 170 -16.83 -32.42 -8.77
C SER A 170 -17.52 -32.65 -7.42
N LYS A 171 -17.59 -31.62 -6.56
CA LYS A 171 -18.30 -31.70 -5.27
C LYS A 171 -19.83 -31.67 -5.41
N LYS A 172 -20.35 -31.14 -6.52
CA LYS A 172 -21.79 -31.12 -6.85
C LYS A 172 -22.27 -32.42 -7.51
N GLN A 173 -21.36 -33.23 -8.06
CA GLN A 173 -21.69 -34.51 -8.68
C GLN A 173 -21.64 -35.68 -7.68
N HIS A 174 -21.15 -35.46 -6.46
CA HIS A 174 -21.08 -36.44 -5.38
C HIS A 174 -21.99 -36.14 -4.18
N SER A 175 -22.97 -35.24 -4.35
CA SER A 175 -24.09 -35.01 -3.42
C SER A 175 -25.40 -35.26 -4.14
#